data_AF-A0A943HIL6-F1
#
_entry.id   AF-A0A943HIL6-F1
#
_cell.length_a   1.000
_cell.length_b   1.000
_cell.length_c   1.000
_cell.angle_alpha   90.00
_cell.angle_beta   90.00
_cell.angle_gamma   90.00
#
_symmetry.space_group_name_H-M   'P 1'
#
loop_
_entity.id
_entity.type
_entity.pdbx_description
1 polymer ?
#
loop_
_entity_poly.entity_id
_entity_poly.type
_entity_poly.pdbx_seq_one_letter_code
_entity_poly.pdbx_strand_id
1 'polypeptide(L)'
;MKTSTTAERLQQIMDERNLKQVDVLALAQPYCKKYGVSLGKTALSQYITGKFQPGQDRLQILGLALNVSEAWLMGFDVPREKQSAPTDEKSGERTEEYIELFNQLNAEQQSFIIHAIKGLLSEQ
;
A
#
# COMPACT_ATOMS: atom_id res chain seq x y z
N MET A 1 12.28 -14.05 -7.25
CA MET A 1 12.49 -15.17 -6.29
C MET A 1 12.14 -14.68 -4.88
N LYS A 2 11.79 -15.58 -3.95
CA LYS A 2 11.62 -15.20 -2.53
C LYS A 2 13.00 -15.16 -1.89
N THR A 3 13.43 -14.00 -1.41
CA THR A 3 14.78 -13.75 -0.88
C THR A 3 14.82 -13.81 0.64
N SER A 4 13.67 -13.67 1.31
CA SER A 4 13.58 -13.59 2.78
C SER A 4 12.22 -14.07 3.28
N THR A 5 12.06 -14.14 4.61
CA THR A 5 10.79 -14.40 5.29
C THR A 5 10.15 -13.10 5.79
N THR A 6 8.86 -13.16 6.12
CA THR A 6 8.14 -12.01 6.69
C THR A 6 8.68 -11.56 8.04
N ALA A 7 9.15 -12.52 8.83
CA ALA A 7 9.83 -12.25 10.09
C ALA A 7 11.08 -11.39 9.87
N GLU A 8 11.96 -11.81 8.94
CA GLU A 8 13.21 -11.09 8.63
C GLU A 8 12.92 -9.69 8.08
N ARG A 9 11.93 -9.54 7.20
CA ARG A 9 11.53 -8.23 6.64
C ARG A 9 10.93 -7.30 7.68
N LEU A 10 10.10 -7.83 8.59
CA LEU A 10 9.58 -7.07 9.73
C LEU A 10 10.71 -6.61 10.65
N GLN A 11 11.62 -7.52 11.01
CA GLN A 11 12.77 -7.21 11.85
C GLN A 11 13.67 -6.17 11.18
N GLN A 12 13.95 -6.33 9.88
CA GLN A 12 14.72 -5.39 9.07
C GLN A 12 14.14 -3.97 9.13
N ILE A 13 12.83 -3.80 8.89
CA ILE A 13 12.19 -2.46 8.97
C ILE A 13 12.28 -1.90 10.39
N MET A 14 12.05 -2.75 11.40
CA MET A 14 12.09 -2.33 12.79
C MET A 14 13.48 -1.82 13.16
N ASP A 15 14.54 -2.51 12.75
CA ASP A 15 15.91 -2.12 13.03
C ASP A 15 16.30 -0.85 12.25
N GLU A 16 15.97 -0.78 10.95
CA GLU A 16 16.27 0.38 10.10
C GLU A 16 15.57 1.66 10.57
N ARG A 17 14.33 1.55 11.06
CA ARG A 17 13.54 2.69 11.54
C ARG A 17 13.59 2.85 13.05
N ASN A 18 14.40 2.04 13.74
CA ASN A 18 14.52 2.00 15.20
C ASN A 18 13.16 1.89 15.93
N LEU A 19 12.25 1.10 15.36
CA LEU A 19 10.89 0.87 15.86
C LEU A 19 10.86 -0.29 16.84
N LYS A 20 10.17 -0.11 17.97
CA LYS A 20 9.82 -1.20 18.87
C LYS A 20 8.50 -1.84 18.43
N GLN A 21 8.21 -3.04 18.94
CA GLN A 21 6.93 -3.73 18.71
C GLN A 21 5.72 -2.85 19.06
N VAL A 22 5.84 -2.04 20.11
CA VAL A 22 4.79 -1.10 20.54
C VAL A 22 4.56 0.02 19.52
N ASP A 23 5.60 0.46 18.82
CA ASP A 23 5.51 1.52 17.83
C ASP A 23 4.83 1.00 16.56
N VAL A 24 5.18 -0.22 16.12
CA VAL A 24 4.50 -0.89 15.00
C VAL A 24 3.02 -1.09 15.30
N LEU A 25 2.65 -1.46 16.53
CA LEU A 25 1.25 -1.55 16.96
C LEU A 25 0.55 -0.19 16.92
N ALA A 26 1.21 0.87 17.38
CA ALA A 26 0.65 2.23 17.36
C ALA A 26 0.41 2.70 15.92
N LEU A 27 1.36 2.46 15.01
CA LEU A 27 1.23 2.75 13.58
C LEU A 27 0.12 1.93 12.91
N ALA A 28 -0.07 0.68 13.32
CA ALA A 28 -1.12 -0.20 12.80
C ALA A 28 -2.51 0.11 13.36
N GLN A 29 -2.61 0.69 14.56
CA GLN A 29 -3.86 0.98 15.26
C GLN A 29 -4.93 1.74 14.44
N PRO A 30 -4.61 2.83 13.69
CA PRO A 30 -5.61 3.51 12.86
C PRO A 30 -6.15 2.62 11.75
N TYR A 31 -5.30 1.82 11.11
CA TYR A 31 -5.71 0.89 10.06
C TYR A 31 -6.50 -0.29 10.65
N CYS A 32 -6.09 -0.83 11.80
CA CYS A 32 -6.84 -1.86 12.53
C CYS A 32 -8.29 -1.43 12.79
N LYS A 33 -8.50 -0.20 13.25
CA LYS A 33 -9.85 0.35 13.45
C LYS A 33 -10.60 0.54 12.13
N LYS A 34 -9.92 1.03 11.09
CA LYS A 34 -10.52 1.28 9.76
C LYS A 34 -11.02 0.00 9.08
N TYR A 35 -10.26 -1.09 9.16
CA TYR A 35 -10.58 -2.36 8.50
C TYR A 35 -11.20 -3.40 9.43
N GLY A 36 -11.42 -3.07 10.71
CA GLY A 36 -12.00 -4.00 11.71
C GLY A 36 -11.06 -5.16 12.08
N VAL A 37 -9.75 -5.01 11.88
CA VAL A 37 -8.76 -6.07 12.10
C VAL A 37 -8.08 -5.88 13.46
N SER A 38 -8.09 -6.92 14.30
CA SER A 38 -7.37 -6.91 15.57
C SER A 38 -5.92 -7.40 15.41
N LEU A 39 -4.97 -6.53 15.74
CA LEU A 39 -3.55 -6.84 15.82
C LEU A 39 -3.06 -6.63 17.26
N GLY A 40 -2.86 -7.74 17.98
CA GLY A 40 -2.36 -7.72 19.36
C GLY A 40 -0.84 -7.86 19.46
N LYS A 41 -0.27 -7.44 20.60
CA LYS A 41 1.18 -7.53 20.89
C LYS A 41 1.72 -8.96 20.77
N THR A 42 0.98 -9.95 21.29
CA THR A 42 1.37 -11.36 21.20
C THR A 42 1.44 -11.84 19.75
N ALA A 43 0.44 -11.47 18.94
CA ALA A 43 0.40 -11.85 17.52
C ALA A 43 1.56 -11.21 16.74
N LEU A 44 1.80 -9.91 16.94
CA LEU A 44 2.92 -9.23 16.31
C LEU A 44 4.27 -9.85 16.69
N SER A 45 4.47 -10.17 17.98
CA SER A 45 5.70 -10.82 18.44
C SER A 45 5.89 -12.22 17.83
N GLN A 46 4.81 -12.94 17.54
CA GLN A 46 4.89 -14.23 16.84
C GLN A 46 5.24 -14.07 15.36
N TYR A 47 4.84 -12.97 14.72
CA TYR A 47 5.21 -12.66 13.33
C TYR A 47 6.69 -12.30 13.21
N ILE A 48 7.20 -11.50 14.15
CA ILE A 48 8.60 -11.08 14.18
C ILE A 48 9.53 -12.27 14.45
N THR A 49 9.13 -13.21 15.31
CA THR A 49 9.91 -14.43 15.56
C THR A 49 9.72 -15.52 14.50
N GLY A 50 8.85 -15.29 13.50
CA GLY A 50 8.57 -16.25 12.43
C GLY A 50 7.78 -17.49 12.87
N LYS A 51 7.32 -17.53 14.12
CA LYS A 51 6.50 -18.64 14.66
C LYS A 51 5.14 -18.73 13.97
N PHE A 52 4.61 -17.61 13.50
CA PHE A 52 3.36 -17.55 12.76
C PHE A 52 3.46 -16.56 11.60
N GLN A 53 2.75 -16.82 10.50
CA GLN A 53 2.68 -15.89 9.38
C GLN A 53 1.40 -15.04 9.47
N PRO A 54 1.48 -13.72 9.26
CA PRO A 54 0.29 -12.88 9.22
C PRO A 54 -0.60 -13.32 8.05
N GLY A 55 -1.90 -13.46 8.30
CA GLY A 55 -2.90 -13.62 7.23
C GLY A 55 -3.02 -12.35 6.39
N GLN A 56 -3.72 -12.44 5.25
CA GLN A 56 -3.82 -11.37 4.25
C GLN A 56 -4.24 -10.02 4.85
N ASP A 57 -5.26 -9.99 5.70
CA ASP A 57 -5.74 -8.76 6.34
C ASP A 57 -4.65 -8.11 7.20
N ARG A 58 -3.98 -8.89 8.05
CA ARG A 58 -2.95 -8.38 8.95
C ARG A 58 -1.69 -7.97 8.20
N LEU A 59 -1.36 -8.68 7.13
CA LEU A 59 -0.27 -8.33 6.23
C LEU A 59 -0.54 -6.99 5.54
N GLN A 60 -1.77 -6.76 5.08
CA GLN A 60 -2.19 -5.50 4.48
C GLN A 60 -2.10 -4.35 5.48
N ILE A 61 -2.58 -4.55 6.72
CA ILE A 61 -2.44 -3.58 7.81
C ILE A 61 -0.97 -3.24 8.07
N LEU A 62 -0.10 -4.25 8.19
CA LEU A 62 1.33 -4.05 8.43
C LEU A 62 2.00 -3.32 7.25
N GLY A 63 1.64 -3.65 6.02
CA GLY A 63 2.11 -2.96 4.84
C GLY A 63 1.69 -1.48 4.80
N LEU A 64 0.44 -1.19 5.16
CA LEU A 64 -0.03 0.20 5.29
C LEU A 64 0.68 0.95 6.43
N ALA A 65 0.78 0.34 7.61
CA ALA A 65 1.39 0.94 8.79
C ALA A 65 2.88 1.25 8.61
N LEU A 66 3.60 0.37 7.92
CA LEU A 66 5.04 0.50 7.67
C LEU A 66 5.34 1.14 6.31
N ASN A 67 4.32 1.53 5.54
CA ASN A 67 4.44 2.06 4.18
C ASN A 67 5.28 1.17 3.26
N VAL A 68 5.02 -0.14 3.28
CA VAL A 68 5.71 -1.14 2.48
C VAL A 68 4.75 -2.08 1.79
N SER A 69 5.18 -2.66 0.67
CA SER A 69 4.35 -3.60 -0.08
C SER A 69 4.18 -4.92 0.67
N GLU A 70 2.99 -5.52 0.57
CA GLU A 70 2.70 -6.84 1.15
C GLU A 70 3.61 -7.90 0.55
N ALA A 71 3.91 -7.79 -0.74
CA ALA A 71 4.84 -8.67 -1.44
C ALA A 71 6.28 -8.54 -0.90
N TRP A 72 6.76 -7.33 -0.63
CA TRP A 72 8.07 -7.16 0.01
C TRP A 72 8.07 -7.74 1.43
N LEU A 73 7.01 -7.50 2.20
CA LEU A 73 6.83 -8.12 3.53
C LEU A 73 6.75 -9.64 3.46
N MET A 74 6.24 -10.23 2.38
CA MET A 74 6.27 -11.68 2.19
C MET A 74 7.66 -12.21 1.78
N GLY A 75 8.62 -11.31 1.56
CA GLY A 75 9.99 -11.61 1.19
C GLY A 75 10.20 -11.80 -0.31
N PHE A 76 9.26 -11.34 -1.15
CA PHE A 76 9.50 -11.25 -2.58
C PHE A 76 10.50 -10.15 -2.90
N ASP A 77 11.28 -10.36 -3.95
CA ASP A 77 12.22 -9.38 -4.48
C ASP A 77 11.46 -8.33 -5.31
N VAL A 78 10.83 -7.39 -4.60
CA VAL A 78 10.03 -6.29 -5.17
C VAL A 78 10.41 -4.99 -4.46
N PRO A 79 10.04 -3.81 -4.98
CA PRO A 79 10.26 -2.55 -4.27
C PRO A 79 9.64 -2.57 -2.87
N ARG A 80 10.43 -2.11 -1.89
CA ARG A 80 10.04 -2.06 -0.48
C ARG A 80 8.82 -1.21 -0.26
N GLU A 81 8.88 0.02 -0.74
CA GLU A 81 7.84 1.00 -0.51
C GLU A 81 6.58 0.59 -1.28
N LYS A 82 5.41 0.83 -0.70
CA LYS A 82 4.21 0.92 -1.50
C LYS A 82 4.42 2.11 -2.41
N GLN A 83 4.93 1.86 -3.61
CA GLN A 83 4.66 2.74 -4.73
C GLN A 83 3.15 2.97 -4.71
N SER A 84 2.76 4.23 -4.58
CA SER A 84 1.39 4.70 -4.46
C SER A 84 0.57 4.15 -5.62
N ALA A 85 -0.01 2.96 -5.44
CA ALA A 85 -0.56 2.11 -6.49
C ALA A 85 0.45 1.71 -7.59
N PRO A 86 0.45 0.45 -8.05
CA PRO A 86 0.68 0.22 -9.45
C PRO A 86 -0.57 0.75 -10.16
N THR A 87 -0.57 2.02 -10.55
CA THR A 87 -1.00 2.23 -11.92
C THR A 87 -0.02 1.37 -12.73
N ASP A 88 -0.52 0.35 -13.44
CA ASP A 88 0.12 -0.23 -14.62
C ASP A 88 1.12 0.80 -15.17
N GLU A 89 2.39 0.49 -15.38
CA GLU A 89 3.38 1.54 -15.69
C GLU A 89 2.96 2.44 -16.89
N LYS A 90 2.01 1.96 -17.73
CA LYS A 90 1.32 2.73 -18.79
C LYS A 90 0.19 3.68 -18.33
N SER A 91 -0.42 3.45 -17.19
CA SER A 91 -1.55 4.20 -16.62
C SER A 91 -1.12 5.33 -15.69
N GLY A 92 0.08 5.28 -15.11
CA GLY A 92 0.69 6.41 -14.40
C GLY A 92 0.99 7.53 -15.40
N GLU A 93 1.74 7.17 -16.45
CA GLU A 93 2.04 8.02 -17.61
C GLU A 93 0.78 8.63 -18.22
N ARG A 94 -0.28 7.83 -18.44
CA ARG A 94 -1.55 8.34 -18.99
C ARG A 94 -2.32 9.24 -18.04
N THR A 95 -2.22 9.03 -16.74
CA THR A 95 -2.87 9.88 -15.74
C THR A 95 -2.16 11.22 -15.65
N GLU A 96 -0.83 11.20 -15.67
CA GLU A 96 0.02 12.40 -15.69
C GLU A 96 -0.17 13.18 -17.00
N GLU A 97 -0.15 12.50 -18.16
CA GLU A 97 -0.42 13.09 -19.48
C GLU A 97 -1.83 13.67 -19.57
N TYR A 98 -2.85 12.97 -19.04
CA TYR A 98 -4.22 13.49 -18.98
C TYR A 98 -4.29 14.77 -18.15
N ILE A 99 -3.65 14.82 -16.97
CA ILE A 99 -3.66 16.00 -16.11
C ILE A 99 -2.93 17.19 -16.77
N GLU A 100 -1.80 16.94 -17.43
CA GLU A 100 -1.06 17.99 -18.15
C GLU A 100 -1.87 18.53 -19.33
N LEU A 101 -2.43 17.66 -20.17
CA LEU A 101 -3.26 18.08 -21.29
C LEU A 101 -4.51 18.81 -20.77
N PHE A 102 -5.19 18.27 -19.76
CA PHE A 102 -6.42 18.84 -19.18
C PHE A 102 -6.22 20.28 -18.67
N ASN A 103 -5.07 20.57 -18.06
CA ASN A 103 -4.72 21.91 -17.57
C ASN A 103 -4.41 22.92 -18.69
N GLN A 104 -4.08 22.46 -19.90
CA GLN A 104 -3.85 23.33 -21.06
C GLN A 104 -5.15 23.73 -21.78
N LEU A 105 -6.27 23.04 -21.51
CA LEU A 105 -7.56 23.36 -22.12
C LEU A 105 -8.28 24.50 -21.41
N ASN A 106 -9.14 25.20 -22.15
CA ASN A 106 -10.02 26.22 -21.59
C ASN A 106 -11.27 25.59 -20.94
N ALA A 107 -12.03 26.39 -20.19
CA ALA A 107 -13.17 25.91 -19.41
C ALA A 107 -14.26 25.20 -20.26
N GLU A 108 -14.46 25.64 -21.50
CA GLU A 108 -15.42 25.01 -22.42
C GLU A 108 -14.95 23.63 -22.88
N GLN A 109 -13.67 23.51 -23.23
CA GLN A 109 -13.08 22.25 -23.65
C GLN A 109 -12.96 21.23 -22.49
N GLN A 110 -12.63 21.69 -21.28
CA GLN A 110 -12.65 20.84 -20.08
C GLN A 110 -14.05 20.27 -19.81
N SER A 111 -15.09 21.09 -19.97
CA SER A 111 -16.49 20.66 -19.81
C SER A 111 -16.87 19.57 -20.82
N PHE A 112 -16.44 19.71 -22.08
CA PHE A 112 -16.67 18.70 -23.12
C PHE A 112 -16.00 17.36 -22.79
N ILE A 113 -14.73 17.39 -22.36
CA ILE A 113 -13.98 16.19 -21.94
C ILE A 113 -14.66 15.50 -20.75
N ILE A 114 -15.06 16.27 -19.72
CA ILE A 114 -15.78 15.73 -18.55
C ILE A 114 -17.09 15.08 -18.97
N HIS A 115 -17.83 15.68 -19.90
CA HIS A 115 -19.09 15.13 -20.39
C HIS A 115 -18.88 13.81 -21.13
N ALA A 116 -17.87 13.73 -22.00
CA ALA A 116 -17.52 12.50 -22.71
C ALA A 116 -17.15 11.35 -21.75
N ILE A 117 -16.35 11.65 -20.71
CA ILE A 117 -15.99 10.67 -19.67
C ILE A 117 -17.23 10.22 -18.89
N LYS A 118 -18.12 11.15 -18.52
CA LYS A 118 -19.38 10.83 -17.84
C LYS A 118 -20.29 9.95 -18.69
N GLY A 119 -20.34 10.16 -20.00
CA GLY A 119 -21.09 9.30 -20.93
C GLY A 119 -20.60 7.86 -20.89
N LEU A 120 -19.28 7.65 -21.01
CA LEU A 120 -18.66 6.33 -20.96
C LEU A 120 -18.86 5.62 -19.61
N LEU A 121 -18.84 6.38 -18.51
CA LEU A 121 -19.07 5.84 -17.16
C LEU A 121 -20.55 5.52 -16.89
N SER A 122 -21.47 6.14 -17.62
CA SER A 122 -22.91 5.90 -17.48
C SER A 122 -23.39 4.69 -18.31
N GLU A 123 -22.56 4.18 -19.22
CA GLU A 123 -22.85 2.99 -20.04
C GLU A 123 -22.28 1.68 -19.46
N GLN A 124 -21.61 1.72 -18.29
CA GLN A 124 -21.19 0.52 -17.53
C GLN A 124 -22.15 0.17 -16.38
#